data_AF-A0A0P7YNL9-F1
#
_entry.id   AF-A0A0P7YNL9-F1
#
_cell.length_a   1.000
_cell.length_b   1.000
_cell.length_c   1.000
_cell.angle_alpha   90.00
_cell.angle_beta   90.00
_cell.angle_gamma   90.00
#
_symmetry.space_group_name_H-M   'P 1'
#
loop_
_entity.id
_entity.type
_entity.pdbx_description
1 polymer ?
#
loop_
_entity_poly.entity_id
_entity_poly.type
_entity_poly.pdbx_seq_one_letter_code
_entity_poly.pdbx_strand_id
1 'polypeptide(L)' 'MVPLVRAGRRTIADDAMIIACPACGTRYAVPDSAIGSEGRTVRCAKCKHSWFQEPPELDLPPQPQAAPPPAP' A
#
# COMPACT_ATOMS: atom_id res chain seq x y z
N MET A 1 -23.18 -4.15 -36.62
CA MET A 1 -23.46 -3.18 -35.53
C MET A 1 -22.66 -3.55 -34.29
N VAL A 2 -21.38 -3.19 -34.24
CA VAL A 2 -20.55 -3.35 -33.03
C VAL A 2 -19.94 -1.98 -32.71
N PRO A 3 -20.45 -1.28 -31.69
CA PRO A 3 -19.51 -0.56 -30.84
C PRO A 3 -19.96 -0.51 -29.36
N LEU A 4 -19.25 -1.23 -28.49
CA LEU A 4 -19.17 -0.88 -27.05
C LEU A 4 -17.72 -0.96 -26.58
N VAL A 5 -16.91 -0.15 -27.26
CA VAL A 5 -15.59 0.30 -26.82
C VAL A 5 -15.78 1.17 -25.56
N ARG A 6 -15.02 0.85 -24.49
CA ARG A 6 -14.62 1.70 -23.32
C ARG A 6 -15.16 1.44 -21.91
N ALA A 7 -15.45 0.21 -21.50
CA ALA A 7 -15.55 -0.14 -20.07
C ALA A 7 -14.18 -0.43 -19.42
N GLY A 8 -13.16 0.44 -19.59
CA GLY A 8 -11.79 0.12 -19.16
C GLY A 8 -10.87 1.29 -18.82
N ARG A 9 -11.41 2.44 -18.40
CA ARG A 9 -10.61 3.64 -18.06
C ARG A 9 -10.81 4.17 -16.64
N ARG A 10 -11.25 3.32 -15.72
CA ARG A 10 -11.53 3.66 -14.31
C ARG A 10 -11.11 2.40 -13.54
N THR A 11 -10.13 2.35 -12.63
CA THR A 11 -9.99 3.14 -11.38
C THR A 11 -8.55 3.08 -10.82
N ILE A 12 -7.55 2.57 -11.57
CA ILE A 12 -6.23 2.19 -11.00
C ILE A 12 -5.46 3.41 -10.41
N ALA A 13 -5.72 4.62 -10.90
CA ALA A 13 -5.08 5.84 -10.40
C ALA A 13 -5.87 6.54 -9.28
N ASP A 14 -7.10 6.10 -8.99
CA ASP A 14 -8.02 6.74 -8.03
C ASP A 14 -7.86 6.13 -6.62
N ASP A 15 -7.57 4.83 -6.55
CA ASP A 15 -7.27 4.07 -5.34
C ASP A 15 -5.74 3.94 -5.21
N ALA A 16 -4.99 5.05 -5.14
CA ALA A 16 -3.52 5.01 -5.10
C ALA A 16 -2.92 5.73 -3.88
N MET A 17 -2.36 4.96 -2.95
CA MET A 17 -1.54 5.47 -1.86
C MET A 17 -0.09 5.76 -2.26
N ILE A 18 0.55 6.66 -1.50
CA ILE A 18 1.93 7.08 -1.73
C ILE A 18 2.87 6.35 -0.77
N ILE A 19 3.81 5.57 -1.31
CA ILE A 19 4.87 4.90 -0.53
C ILE A 19 6.23 5.55 -0.80
N ALA A 20 7.13 5.51 0.19
CA ALA A 20 8.50 6.00 0.06
C ALA A 20 9.49 4.83 0.11
N CYS A 21 10.43 4.80 -0.82
CA CYS A 21 11.48 3.80 -0.80
C CYS A 21 12.48 4.08 0.34
N PRO A 22 12.70 3.14 1.29
CA PRO A 22 13.60 3.35 2.43
C PRO A 22 15.09 3.45 2.02
N ALA A 23 15.46 2.90 0.86
CA ALA A 23 16.84 2.89 0.39
C ALA A 23 17.26 4.18 -0.35
N CYS A 24 16.31 4.90 -0.97
CA CYS A 24 16.64 6.06 -1.81
C CYS A 24 15.70 7.25 -1.68
N GLY A 25 14.69 7.18 -0.80
CA GLY A 25 13.75 8.26 -0.50
C GLY A 25 12.77 8.62 -1.63
N THR A 26 12.74 7.87 -2.74
CA THR A 26 11.83 8.16 -3.85
C THR A 26 10.40 7.77 -3.51
N ARG A 27 9.44 8.64 -3.82
CA ARG A 27 8.02 8.45 -3.55
C ARG A 27 7.31 7.92 -4.80
N TYR A 28 6.38 6.97 -4.62
CA TYR A 28 5.63 6.35 -5.70
C TYR A 28 4.15 6.21 -5.33
N ALA A 29 3.28 6.49 -6.31
CA ALA A 29 1.86 6.15 -6.21
C ALA A 29 1.67 4.68 -6.58
N VAL A 30 1.15 3.92 -5.64
CA VAL A 30 0.87 2.49 -5.81
C VAL A 30 -0.61 2.30 -5.50
N PRO A 31 -1.35 1.57 -6.34
CA PRO A 31 -2.75 1.34 -6.05
C PRO A 31 -2.92 0.65 -4.69
N ASP A 32 -3.84 1.09 -3.84
CA ASP A 32 -4.12 0.48 -2.54
C ASP A 32 -4.47 -0.99 -2.72
N SER A 33 -5.25 -1.31 -3.76
CA SER A 33 -5.52 -2.68 -4.20
C SER A 33 -4.27 -3.53 -4.50
N ALA A 34 -3.13 -2.91 -4.84
CA ALA A 34 -1.88 -3.65 -5.05
C ALA A 34 -1.19 -4.03 -3.75
N ILE A 35 -1.37 -3.30 -2.66
CA ILE A 35 -0.88 -3.69 -1.32
C ILE A 35 -1.92 -4.53 -0.60
N GLY A 36 -3.19 -4.14 -0.66
CA GLY A 36 -4.30 -4.80 0.00
C GLY A 36 -4.23 -4.71 1.53
N SER A 37 -5.19 -5.36 2.19
CA SER A 37 -5.32 -5.37 3.65
C SER A 37 -4.36 -6.32 4.37
N GLU A 38 -3.66 -7.19 3.63
CA GLU A 38 -2.65 -8.11 4.18
C GLU A 38 -1.22 -7.52 4.14
N GLY A 39 -1.03 -6.40 3.43
CA GLY A 39 0.30 -5.88 3.12
C GLY A 39 0.97 -6.66 1.98
N ARG A 40 2.06 -6.10 1.43
CA ARG A 40 2.76 -6.73 0.30
C ARG A 40 4.22 -6.34 0.21
N THR A 41 5.04 -7.24 -0.36
CA THR A 41 6.39 -6.89 -0.80
C THR A 41 6.36 -6.00 -2.04
N VAL A 42 6.87 -4.78 -1.92
CA VAL A 42 7.00 -3.80 -3.00
C VAL A 42 8.44 -3.72 -3.49
N ARG A 43 8.64 -3.29 -4.74
CA ARG A 43 9.96 -3.10 -5.35
C ARG A 43 10.09 -1.69 -5.89
N CYS A 44 11.17 -1.01 -5.52
CA CYS A 44 11.47 0.32 -6.03
C CYS A 44 11.84 0.27 -7.53
N ALA A 45 11.17 1.07 -8.35
CA ALA A 45 11.48 1.18 -9.78
C ALA A 45 12.84 1.86 -10.06
N LYS A 46 13.34 2.70 -9.14
CA LYS A 46 14.61 3.43 -9.31
C LYS A 46 15.83 2.64 -8.84
N CYS A 47 15.80 2.07 -7.65
CA CYS A 47 16.96 1.38 -7.05
C CYS A 47 16.82 -0.14 -6.96
N LYS A 48 15.66 -0.71 -7.36
CA LYS A 48 15.35 -2.16 -7.30
C LYS A 48 15.35 -2.77 -5.88
N HIS A 49 15.52 -1.97 -4.83
CA HIS A 49 15.34 -2.40 -3.44
C HIS A 49 13.92 -2.91 -3.23
N SER A 50 13.79 -4.05 -2.55
CA SER A 50 12.50 -4.68 -2.26
C SER A 50 12.29 -4.70 -0.75
N TRP A 51 11.13 -4.28 -0.30
CA TRP A 51 10.78 -4.24 1.12
C TRP A 51 9.31 -4.61 1.33
N PHE A 52 8.95 -5.02 2.54
CA PHE A 52 7.55 -5.29 2.89
C PHE A 52 6.86 -4.00 3.26
N GLN A 53 5.72 -3.73 2.61
CA GLN A 53 4.88 -2.59 2.90
C GLN A 53 3.64 -3.06 3.64
N GLU A 54 3.44 -2.51 4.83
CA GLU A 54 2.28 -2.76 5.67
C GLU A 54 1.01 -2.31 4.96
N PRO A 55 -0.13 -2.99 5.22
CA PRO A 55 -1.41 -2.53 4.70
C PRO A 55 -1.67 -1.09 5.18
N PRO A 56 -2.30 -0.23 4.37
CA PRO A 56 -2.81 1.02 4.89
C PRO A 56 -3.72 0.67 6.08
N GLU A 57 -3.48 1.25 7.25
CA GLU A 57 -4.32 1.07 8.44
C GLU A 57 -5.74 1.54 8.09
N LEU A 58 -6.55 0.61 7.61
CA LEU A 58 -7.99 0.73 7.63
C LEU A 58 -8.33 0.75 9.11
N ASP A 59 -8.59 1.95 9.63
CA ASP A 59 -9.02 2.31 11.00
C ASP A 59 -9.73 1.14 11.71
N LEU A 60 -8.94 0.21 12.22
CA LEU A 60 -9.34 -0.82 13.14
C LEU A 60 -8.93 -0.21 14.47
N PRO A 61 -9.88 0.02 15.39
CA PRO A 61 -9.57 0.68 16.65
C PRO A 61 -8.38 -0.04 17.28
N PRO A 62 -7.36 0.71 17.78
CA PRO A 62 -6.12 0.13 18.25
C PRO A 62 -6.48 -0.95 19.27
N GLN A 63 -6.26 -2.21 18.90
CA GLN A 63 -6.25 -3.28 19.89
C GLN A 63 -5.18 -2.85 20.90
N PRO A 64 -5.52 -2.70 22.18
CA PRO A 64 -4.58 -2.24 23.18
C PRO A 64 -3.34 -3.11 23.09
N GLN A 65 -2.27 -2.56 22.53
CA GLN A 65 -0.95 -3.16 22.57
C GLN A 65 -0.71 -3.34 24.06
N ALA A 66 -0.79 -4.58 24.53
CA ALA A 66 -0.60 -4.92 25.92
C ALA A 66 0.78 -4.39 26.30
N ALA A 67 0.79 -3.21 26.93
CA ALA A 67 1.97 -2.64 27.52
C ALA A 67 2.57 -3.75 28.41
N PRO A 68 3.88 -4.04 28.31
CA PRO A 68 4.47 -4.99 29.23
C PRO A 68 4.12 -4.53 30.64
N PRO A 69 3.54 -5.42 31.49
CA PRO A 69 3.13 -5.01 32.82
C PRO A 69 4.36 -4.43 33.53
N PRO A 70 4.24 -3.26 34.19
CA PRO A 70 5.34 -2.76 35.01
C PRO A 70 5.60 -3.83 36.08
N ALA A 71 6.80 -4.41 36.02
CA ALA A 71 7.22 -5.43 36.97
C ALA A 71 7.23 -4.84 38.40
N PRO A 72 6.61 -5.50 39.39
CA PRO A 72 6.81 -5.18 40.80
C PRO A 72 8.18 -5.65 41.30
#